data_AF-D3HLC0-F1
#
_entry.id   AF-D3HLC0-F1
#
_cell.length_a   1.000
_cell.length_b   1.000
_cell.length_c   1.000
_cell.angle_alpha   90.00
_cell.angle_beta   90.00
_cell.angle_gamma   90.00
#
_symmetry.space_group_name_H-M   'P 1'
#
loop_
_entity.id
_entity.type
_entity.pdbx_description
1 polymer ?
#
loop_
_entity_poly.entity_id
_entity_poly.type
_entity_poly.pdbx_seq_one_letter_code
_entity_poly.pdbx_strand_id
1 'polypeptide(L)'
;MYGVNKMQLHSFSEAHLLTEDLAEQLKHILCRAIAKRGHAYMVVSGGKTPVDLFKSLAKIDLPWNKVTVTLADERCVPPDNPDRNERLVRHYLLQHQAATARFISLYQEGYSVEETAKMIASLPTFDAVVLGMGEDGHTASLFPCAHELALGLDDNAAAVLQITPKNAPYQRVSLSKRRLLNSRVIFFHLVGHKKLAVLHQAMAQHDPTVMPVSAFLNNLDANVQVMYAP
;
A
#
# COMPACT_ATOMS: atom_id res chain seq x y z
N MET A 1 6.61 18.08 -23.33
CA MET A 1 7.65 17.95 -22.29
C MET A 1 7.26 16.79 -21.41
N TYR A 2 7.67 15.55 -21.75
CA TYR A 2 7.35 14.38 -20.94
C TYR A 2 8.36 14.32 -19.80
N GLY A 3 7.99 14.87 -18.64
CA GLY A 3 8.78 14.71 -17.43
C GLY A 3 8.79 13.23 -17.07
N VAL A 4 9.96 12.60 -17.19
CA VAL A 4 10.19 11.24 -16.68
C VAL A 4 9.98 11.31 -15.16
N ASN A 5 8.93 10.69 -14.64
CA ASN A 5 8.70 10.63 -13.20
C ASN A 5 9.66 9.60 -12.63
N LYS A 6 10.84 10.05 -12.20
CA LYS A 6 11.72 9.23 -11.37
C LYS A 6 11.17 9.19 -9.94
N MET A 7 11.41 8.07 -9.26
CA MET A 7 11.18 7.97 -7.82
C MET A 7 11.89 9.11 -7.07
N GLN A 8 11.21 9.71 -6.09
CA GLN A 8 11.74 10.78 -5.25
C GLN A 8 11.92 10.28 -3.82
N LEU A 9 13.11 10.48 -3.25
CA LEU A 9 13.43 10.12 -1.86
C LEU A 9 13.33 11.35 -0.95
N HIS A 10 12.46 11.28 0.04
CA HIS A 10 12.28 12.27 1.12
C HIS A 10 12.85 11.69 2.41
N SER A 11 13.92 12.29 2.92
CA SER A 11 14.60 11.83 4.14
C SER A 11 14.30 12.77 5.30
N PHE A 12 13.93 12.17 6.44
CA PHE A 12 13.60 12.86 7.68
C PHE A 12 14.58 12.41 8.77
N SER A 13 14.90 13.30 9.70
CA SER A 13 15.76 12.96 10.85
C SER A 13 15.06 12.03 11.85
N GLU A 14 13.73 12.09 11.92
CA GLU A 14 12.92 11.35 12.88
C GLU A 14 11.63 10.83 12.26
N ALA A 15 11.16 9.67 12.75
CA ALA A 15 9.95 9.03 12.24
C ALA A 15 8.66 9.86 12.46
N HIS A 16 8.61 10.70 13.49
CA HIS A 16 7.44 11.54 13.75
C HIS A 16 7.30 12.65 12.69
N LEU A 17 8.40 13.29 12.29
CA LEU A 17 8.42 14.31 11.22
C LEU A 17 7.98 13.73 9.88
N LEU A 18 8.46 12.51 9.56
CA LEU A 18 8.01 11.77 8.38
C LEU A 18 6.50 11.55 8.44
N THR A 19 6.00 11.08 9.58
CA THR A 19 4.59 10.78 9.80
C THR A 19 3.71 12.01 9.62
N GLU A 20 4.12 13.15 10.17
CA GLU A 20 3.42 14.43 10.03
C GLU A 20 3.35 14.88 8.57
N ASP A 21 4.50 14.86 7.86
CA ASP A 21 4.56 15.27 6.47
C ASP A 21 3.72 14.34 5.56
N LEU A 22 3.86 13.03 5.71
CA LEU A 22 3.09 12.06 4.94
C LEU A 22 1.58 12.20 5.21
N ALA A 23 1.17 12.46 6.45
CA ALA A 23 -0.23 12.69 6.78
C ALA A 23 -0.78 13.96 6.10
N GLU A 24 -0.02 15.06 6.09
CA GLU A 24 -0.42 16.31 5.44
C GLU A 24 -0.47 16.16 3.91
N GLN A 25 0.48 15.44 3.31
CA GLN A 25 0.46 15.12 1.88
C GLN A 25 -0.79 14.30 1.50
N LEU A 26 -1.10 13.25 2.26
CA LEU A 26 -2.28 12.42 2.04
C LEU A 26 -3.56 13.25 2.18
N LYS A 27 -3.68 14.07 3.21
CA LYS A 27 -4.81 15.02 3.37
C LYS A 27 -4.99 15.89 2.12
N HIS A 28 -3.92 16.52 1.63
CA HIS A 28 -3.98 17.35 0.43
C HIS A 28 -4.39 16.57 -0.82
N ILE A 29 -3.93 15.33 -0.99
CA ILE A 29 -4.30 14.47 -2.12
C ILE A 29 -5.78 14.10 -2.04
N LEU A 30 -6.25 13.65 -0.88
CA LEU A 30 -7.63 13.23 -0.65
C LEU A 30 -8.61 14.40 -0.80
N CYS A 31 -8.29 15.57 -0.23
CA CYS A 31 -9.10 16.80 -0.40
C CYS A 31 -9.23 17.18 -1.88
N ARG A 32 -8.12 17.18 -2.64
CA ARG A 32 -8.14 17.49 -4.08
C ARG A 32 -8.93 16.47 -4.88
N ALA A 33 -8.82 15.19 -4.52
CA ALA A 33 -9.58 14.12 -5.15
C ALA A 33 -11.09 14.31 -4.95
N ILE A 34 -11.50 14.58 -3.71
CA ILE A 34 -12.90 14.82 -3.34
C ILE A 34 -13.44 16.08 -4.02
N ALA A 35 -12.68 17.17 -4.04
CA ALA A 35 -13.08 18.40 -4.72
C ALA A 35 -13.28 18.19 -6.24
N LYS A 36 -12.44 17.37 -6.87
CA LYS A 36 -12.47 17.15 -8.33
C LYS A 36 -13.46 16.06 -8.77
N ARG A 37 -13.67 15.01 -7.98
CA ARG A 37 -14.42 13.80 -8.37
C ARG A 37 -15.53 13.40 -7.41
N GLY A 38 -15.69 14.12 -6.31
CA GLY A 38 -16.65 13.81 -5.25
C GLY A 38 -16.24 12.65 -4.34
N HIS A 39 -15.20 11.88 -4.68
CA HIS A 39 -14.71 10.73 -3.93
C HIS A 39 -13.18 10.63 -3.98
N ALA A 40 -12.59 9.98 -2.98
CA ALA A 40 -11.18 9.59 -2.98
C ALA A 40 -10.99 8.11 -2.63
N TYR A 41 -9.92 7.51 -3.17
CA TYR A 41 -9.57 6.11 -2.95
C TYR A 41 -8.14 5.98 -2.42
N MET A 42 -8.00 5.38 -1.25
CA MET A 42 -6.72 5.18 -0.57
C MET A 42 -6.45 3.69 -0.35
N VAL A 43 -5.23 3.26 -0.63
CA VAL A 43 -4.74 1.91 -0.31
C VAL A 43 -3.69 2.02 0.77
N VAL A 44 -3.75 1.15 1.79
CA VAL A 44 -2.76 1.14 2.87
C VAL A 44 -2.23 -0.27 3.12
N SER A 45 -0.95 -0.38 3.49
CA SER A 45 -0.35 -1.61 4.01
C SER A 45 -0.54 -1.74 5.52
N GLY A 46 -0.47 -2.97 6.04
CA GLY A 46 -0.41 -3.22 7.48
C GLY A 46 1.01 -3.19 8.06
N GLY A 47 1.20 -3.88 9.18
CA GLY A 47 2.47 -3.87 9.94
C GLY A 47 2.54 -2.76 10.98
N LYS A 48 3.68 -2.67 11.68
CA LYS A 48 3.87 -1.72 12.80
C LYS A 48 4.16 -0.29 12.35
N THR A 49 4.92 -0.13 11.27
CA THR A 49 5.35 1.18 10.73
C THR A 49 4.20 2.16 10.47
N PRO A 50 3.07 1.78 9.84
CA PRO A 50 2.00 2.75 9.56
C PRO A 50 1.10 3.09 10.76
N VAL A 51 1.31 2.50 11.95
CA VAL A 51 0.41 2.69 13.10
C VAL A 51 0.29 4.15 13.51
N ASP A 52 1.40 4.88 13.61
CA ASP A 52 1.36 6.29 14.03
C ASP A 52 0.82 7.21 12.93
N LEU A 53 1.07 6.86 11.65
CA LEU A 53 0.41 7.48 10.51
C LEU A 53 -1.12 7.30 10.58
N PHE A 54 -1.60 6.09 10.88
CA PHE A 54 -3.03 5.82 11.00
C PHE A 54 -3.67 6.60 12.13
N LYS A 55 -3.04 6.67 13.31
CA LYS A 55 -3.52 7.48 14.43
C LYS A 55 -3.58 8.97 14.09
N SER A 56 -2.61 9.47 13.32
CA SER A 56 -2.58 10.86 12.87
C SER A 56 -3.72 11.13 11.88
N LEU A 57 -3.80 10.35 10.80
CA LEU A 57 -4.85 10.44 9.78
C LEU A 57 -6.26 10.34 10.38
N ALA A 58 -6.49 9.44 11.34
CA ALA A 58 -7.80 9.23 11.96
C ALA A 58 -8.43 10.52 12.51
N LYS A 59 -7.59 11.47 12.95
CA LYS A 59 -8.01 12.74 13.58
C LYS A 59 -8.11 13.90 12.61
N ILE A 60 -7.62 13.75 11.38
CA ILE A 60 -7.61 14.84 10.38
C ILE A 60 -9.04 15.20 9.98
N ASP A 61 -9.31 16.50 9.94
CA ASP A 61 -10.55 17.04 9.38
C ASP A 61 -10.54 16.91 7.85
N LEU A 62 -11.35 15.97 7.37
CA LEU A 62 -11.52 15.58 5.97
C LEU A 62 -12.95 15.02 5.83
N PRO A 63 -13.64 15.20 4.69
CA PRO A 63 -14.90 14.51 4.43
C PRO A 63 -14.70 12.99 4.23
N TRP A 64 -14.43 12.27 5.33
CA TRP A 64 -14.08 10.86 5.36
C TRP A 64 -15.16 9.94 4.79
N ASN A 65 -16.44 10.31 4.91
CA ASN A 65 -17.56 9.62 4.25
C ASN A 65 -17.46 9.58 2.71
N LYS A 66 -16.58 10.39 2.11
CA LYS A 66 -16.26 10.38 0.66
C LYS A 66 -14.95 9.65 0.35
N VAL A 67 -14.28 9.11 1.35
CA VAL A 67 -13.05 8.31 1.20
C VAL A 67 -13.40 6.82 1.26
N THR A 68 -12.89 6.09 0.28
CA THR A 68 -12.85 4.62 0.32
C THR A 68 -11.42 4.16 0.62
N VAL A 69 -11.27 3.35 1.65
CA VAL A 69 -10.01 2.73 2.06
C VAL A 69 -10.05 1.23 1.74
N THR A 70 -8.95 0.69 1.22
CA THR A 70 -8.72 -0.76 1.09
C THR A 70 -7.27 -1.08 1.46
N LEU A 71 -6.95 -2.37 1.54
CA LEU A 71 -5.60 -2.85 1.84
C LEU A 71 -4.78 -3.07 0.57
N ALA A 72 -3.45 -3.00 0.70
CA ALA A 72 -2.53 -3.48 -0.33
C ALA A 72 -2.45 -5.02 -0.36
N ASP A 73 -2.57 -5.64 0.81
CA ASP A 73 -2.56 -7.08 1.04
C ASP A 73 -3.23 -7.43 2.38
N GLU A 74 -3.61 -8.69 2.54
CA GLU A 74 -4.20 -9.21 3.77
C GLU A 74 -3.76 -10.66 4.01
N ARG A 75 -3.81 -11.08 5.28
CA ARG A 75 -3.52 -12.43 5.75
C ARG A 75 -4.85 -13.18 5.76
N CYS A 76 -4.88 -14.36 5.14
CA CYS A 76 -6.05 -15.24 5.09
C CYS A 76 -6.22 -15.96 6.43
N VAL A 77 -6.64 -15.20 7.45
CA VAL A 77 -6.82 -15.68 8.83
C VAL A 77 -8.18 -15.18 9.37
N PRO A 78 -8.73 -15.83 10.42
CA PRO A 78 -10.02 -15.46 10.99
C PRO A 78 -10.09 -14.00 11.49
N PRO A 79 -11.28 -13.37 11.52
CA PRO A 79 -11.43 -11.94 11.83
C PRO A 79 -10.86 -11.43 13.15
N ASP A 80 -10.82 -12.29 14.16
CA ASP A 80 -10.28 -12.01 15.49
C ASP A 80 -8.76 -12.20 15.58
N ASN A 81 -8.11 -12.73 14.55
CA ASN A 81 -6.67 -12.92 14.55
C ASN A 81 -5.91 -11.57 14.64
N PRO A 82 -4.93 -11.43 15.55
CA PRO A 82 -4.20 -10.18 15.76
C PRO A 82 -3.34 -9.75 14.56
N ASP A 83 -2.97 -10.68 13.68
CA ASP A 83 -2.14 -10.42 12.50
C ASP A 83 -2.95 -9.97 11.27
N ARG A 84 -4.27 -9.78 11.37
CA ARG A 84 -5.07 -9.18 10.28
C ARG A 84 -4.75 -7.71 10.09
N ASN A 85 -4.42 -7.33 8.85
CA ASN A 85 -4.24 -5.94 8.45
C ASN A 85 -5.55 -5.16 8.55
N GLU A 86 -6.70 -5.75 8.23
CA GLU A 86 -8.01 -5.12 8.39
C GLU A 86 -8.28 -4.75 9.85
N ARG A 87 -7.96 -5.64 10.79
CA ARG A 87 -8.09 -5.36 12.22
C ARG A 87 -7.24 -4.16 12.62
N LEU A 88 -6.00 -4.11 12.15
CA LEU A 88 -5.08 -3.00 12.39
C LEU A 88 -5.63 -1.67 11.85
N VAL A 89 -6.13 -1.65 10.61
CA VAL A 89 -6.72 -0.46 9.98
C VAL A 89 -7.98 -0.02 10.72
N ARG A 90 -8.87 -0.95 11.07
CA ARG A 90 -10.08 -0.63 11.85
C ARG A 90 -9.73 -0.05 13.22
N HIS A 91 -8.72 -0.60 13.88
CA HIS A 91 -8.33 -0.19 15.22
C HIS A 91 -7.61 1.16 15.28
N TYR A 92 -6.77 1.49 14.29
CA TYR A 92 -5.96 2.72 14.33
C TYR A 92 -6.40 3.81 13.35
N LEU A 93 -6.84 3.45 12.13
CA LEU A 93 -7.20 4.42 11.10
C LEU A 93 -8.69 4.76 11.13
N LEU A 94 -9.58 3.77 11.13
CA LEU A 94 -11.04 3.98 11.06
C LEU A 94 -11.64 4.33 12.43
N GLN A 95 -11.04 5.33 13.06
CA GLN A 95 -11.39 5.89 14.36
C GLN A 95 -11.63 7.39 14.21
N HIS A 96 -12.18 8.02 15.26
CA HIS A 96 -12.38 9.46 15.31
C HIS A 96 -13.11 10.00 14.05
N GLN A 97 -12.52 10.95 13.32
CA GLN A 97 -13.12 11.54 12.11
C GLN A 97 -13.19 10.53 10.96
N ALA A 98 -12.16 9.69 10.83
CA ALA A 98 -12.05 8.67 9.80
C ALA A 98 -12.96 7.44 10.00
N ALA A 99 -13.67 7.35 11.13
CA ALA A 99 -14.64 6.28 11.39
C ALA A 99 -15.78 6.23 10.34
N THR A 100 -16.06 7.35 9.65
CA THR A 100 -17.09 7.42 8.61
C THR A 100 -16.60 6.98 7.22
N ALA A 101 -15.32 6.67 7.06
CA ALA A 101 -14.79 6.21 5.79
C ALA A 101 -15.35 4.85 5.38
N ARG A 102 -15.57 4.67 4.08
CA ARG A 102 -15.94 3.36 3.53
C ARG A 102 -14.70 2.47 3.53
N PHE A 103 -14.80 1.27 4.07
CA PHE A 103 -13.74 0.28 3.99
C PHE A 103 -14.14 -0.89 3.10
N ILE A 104 -13.25 -1.30 2.20
CA ILE A 104 -13.38 -2.50 1.38
C ILE A 104 -12.36 -3.53 1.90
N SER A 105 -12.85 -4.68 2.35
CA SER A 105 -11.99 -5.79 2.74
C SER A 105 -11.45 -6.53 1.52
N LEU A 106 -10.23 -7.07 1.63
CA LEU A 106 -9.66 -7.97 0.63
C LEU A 106 -9.92 -9.45 0.95
N TYR A 107 -10.33 -9.77 2.17
CA TYR A 107 -10.47 -11.17 2.58
C TYR A 107 -11.65 -11.33 3.53
N GLN A 108 -12.54 -12.26 3.16
CA GLN A 108 -13.60 -12.76 4.01
C GLN A 108 -13.67 -14.27 3.83
N GLU A 109 -13.76 -15.00 4.94
CA GLU A 109 -13.88 -16.46 4.89
C GLU A 109 -15.14 -16.85 4.10
N GLY A 110 -14.99 -17.81 3.18
CA GLY A 110 -16.05 -18.25 2.28
C GLY A 110 -16.28 -17.38 1.03
N TYR A 111 -15.58 -16.26 0.86
CA TYR A 111 -15.64 -15.45 -0.36
C TYR A 111 -14.53 -15.86 -1.33
N SER A 112 -14.84 -15.84 -2.62
CA SER A 112 -13.85 -16.15 -3.66
C SER A 112 -12.88 -14.97 -3.88
N VAL A 113 -11.62 -15.28 -4.16
CA VAL A 113 -10.62 -14.26 -4.53
C VAL A 113 -11.02 -13.59 -5.84
N GLU A 114 -11.70 -14.30 -6.73
CA GLU A 114 -12.19 -13.83 -8.02
C GLU A 114 -13.26 -12.74 -7.87
N GLU A 115 -14.21 -12.88 -6.94
CA GLU A 115 -15.22 -11.84 -6.65
C GLU A 115 -14.56 -10.59 -6.07
N THR A 116 -13.63 -10.78 -5.14
CA THR A 116 -12.85 -9.68 -4.57
C THR A 116 -12.03 -8.98 -5.65
N ALA A 117 -11.40 -9.74 -6.56
CA ALA A 117 -10.65 -9.20 -7.68
C ALA A 117 -11.55 -8.37 -8.61
N LYS A 118 -12.76 -8.84 -8.94
CA LYS A 118 -13.73 -8.08 -9.76
C LYS A 118 -14.15 -6.78 -9.07
N MET A 119 -14.44 -6.83 -7.77
CA MET A 119 -14.79 -5.64 -6.99
C MET A 119 -13.65 -4.61 -7.01
N ILE A 120 -12.41 -5.02 -6.70
CA ILE A 120 -11.25 -4.13 -6.69
C ILE A 120 -10.89 -3.62 -8.10
N ALA A 121 -11.06 -4.44 -9.13
CA ALA A 121 -10.85 -4.05 -10.52
C ALA A 121 -11.84 -2.97 -10.97
N SER A 122 -13.06 -2.94 -10.42
CA SER A 122 -14.08 -1.93 -10.72
C SER A 122 -13.80 -0.56 -10.11
N LEU A 123 -12.91 -0.49 -9.11
CA LEU A 123 -12.52 0.77 -8.49
C LEU A 123 -11.70 1.62 -9.47
N PRO A 124 -11.88 2.95 -9.48
CA PRO A 124 -11.09 3.84 -10.34
C PRO A 124 -9.61 3.87 -9.93
N THR A 125 -8.80 4.62 -10.67
CA THR A 125 -7.41 4.92 -10.29
C THR A 125 -7.34 5.40 -8.85
N PHE A 126 -6.49 4.75 -8.04
CA PHE A 126 -6.31 5.11 -6.64
C PHE A 126 -5.66 6.48 -6.51
N ASP A 127 -6.08 7.27 -5.53
CA ASP A 127 -5.52 8.60 -5.33
C ASP A 127 -4.21 8.57 -4.58
N ALA A 128 -4.08 7.66 -3.60
CA ALA A 128 -2.83 7.39 -2.91
C ALA A 128 -2.73 5.92 -2.53
N VAL A 129 -1.55 5.33 -2.71
CA VAL A 129 -1.20 3.99 -2.25
C VAL A 129 -0.04 4.13 -1.27
N VAL A 130 -0.19 3.61 -0.04
CA VAL A 130 0.87 3.61 0.97
C VAL A 130 1.36 2.17 1.16
N LEU A 131 2.58 1.91 0.69
CA LEU A 131 3.25 0.61 0.72
C LEU A 131 4.35 0.57 1.79
N GLY A 132 4.56 -0.64 2.31
CA GLY A 132 5.79 -1.00 3.02
C GLY A 132 6.78 -1.75 2.11
N MET A 133 7.96 -2.03 2.65
CA MET A 133 8.97 -2.87 2.01
C MET A 133 9.55 -3.84 3.04
N GLY A 134 9.59 -5.14 2.72
CA GLY A 134 10.26 -6.18 3.51
C GLY A 134 11.78 -6.07 3.49
N GLU A 135 12.48 -6.80 4.37
CA GLU A 135 13.96 -6.88 4.29
C GLU A 135 14.45 -7.72 3.11
N ASP A 136 13.60 -8.61 2.58
CA ASP A 136 13.79 -9.40 1.35
C ASP A 136 13.34 -8.65 0.08
N GLY A 137 12.97 -7.36 0.18
CA GLY A 137 12.52 -6.56 -0.95
C GLY A 137 11.07 -6.83 -1.40
N HIS A 138 10.27 -7.60 -0.66
CA HIS A 138 8.84 -7.72 -0.97
C HIS A 138 8.09 -6.40 -0.70
N THR A 139 6.97 -6.21 -1.38
CA THR A 139 5.97 -5.17 -1.06
C THR A 139 4.57 -5.73 -1.26
N ALA A 140 3.57 -5.17 -0.57
CA ALA A 140 2.27 -5.84 -0.38
C ALA A 140 2.51 -7.29 0.07
N SER A 141 1.90 -8.27 -0.58
CA SER A 141 2.28 -9.69 -0.44
C SER A 141 2.89 -10.26 -1.73
N LEU A 142 3.61 -9.44 -2.50
CA LEU A 142 4.42 -9.88 -3.65
C LEU A 142 5.81 -10.31 -3.15
N PHE A 143 5.94 -11.59 -2.79
CA PHE A 143 7.16 -12.15 -2.19
C PHE A 143 8.11 -12.77 -3.23
N PRO A 144 9.43 -12.53 -3.15
CA PRO A 144 10.41 -13.19 -4.02
C PRO A 144 10.38 -14.73 -3.90
N CYS A 145 10.00 -15.24 -2.73
CA CYS A 145 9.95 -16.69 -2.47
C CYS A 145 8.65 -17.39 -2.94
N ALA A 146 7.64 -16.64 -3.37
CA ALA A 146 6.34 -17.20 -3.75
C ALA A 146 6.32 -17.64 -5.23
N HIS A 147 5.70 -18.78 -5.51
CA HIS A 147 5.55 -19.28 -6.88
C HIS A 147 4.64 -18.39 -7.72
N GLU A 148 3.67 -17.76 -7.07
CA GLU A 148 2.64 -16.91 -7.65
C GLU A 148 3.17 -15.50 -7.98
N LEU A 149 4.43 -15.18 -7.63
CA LEU A 149 5.01 -13.85 -7.87
C LEU A 149 4.95 -13.44 -9.34
N ALA A 150 5.27 -14.35 -10.25
CA ALA A 150 5.24 -14.06 -11.69
C ALA A 150 3.83 -13.61 -12.14
N LEU A 151 2.78 -14.26 -11.63
CA LEU A 151 1.38 -13.85 -11.86
C LEU A 151 1.09 -12.49 -11.22
N GLY A 152 1.67 -12.20 -10.05
CA GLY A 152 1.56 -10.91 -9.35
C GLY A 152 2.22 -9.74 -10.05
N LEU A 153 3.30 -10.00 -10.78
CA LEU A 153 4.07 -9.02 -11.53
C LEU A 153 3.62 -8.87 -12.98
N ASP A 154 2.75 -9.75 -13.49
CA ASP A 154 2.26 -9.71 -14.87
C ASP A 154 1.43 -8.44 -15.15
N ASP A 155 1.58 -7.84 -16.33
CA ASP A 155 0.84 -6.63 -16.71
C ASP A 155 -0.63 -6.89 -17.03
N ASN A 156 -1.03 -8.16 -17.18
CA ASN A 156 -2.40 -8.65 -17.35
C ASN A 156 -2.95 -9.37 -16.12
N ALA A 157 -2.24 -9.30 -14.98
CA ALA A 157 -2.68 -9.90 -13.73
C ALA A 157 -4.08 -9.45 -13.32
N ALA A 158 -4.83 -10.36 -12.68
CA ALA A 158 -6.04 -9.99 -11.94
C ALA A 158 -5.73 -8.92 -10.89
N ALA A 159 -6.74 -8.16 -10.47
CA ALA A 159 -6.53 -7.07 -9.51
C ALA A 159 -6.09 -7.57 -8.13
N VAL A 160 -6.53 -8.76 -7.74
CA VAL A 160 -6.23 -9.44 -6.47
C VAL A 160 -5.79 -10.86 -6.78
N LEU A 161 -4.80 -11.36 -6.04
CA LEU A 161 -4.25 -12.69 -6.18
C LEU A 161 -4.09 -13.34 -4.81
N GLN A 162 -4.18 -14.67 -4.78
CA GLN A 162 -3.78 -15.46 -3.62
C GLN A 162 -2.29 -15.76 -3.72
N ILE A 163 -1.55 -15.55 -2.63
CA ILE A 163 -0.10 -15.75 -2.58
C ILE A 163 0.23 -16.63 -1.37
N THR A 164 1.07 -17.65 -1.57
CA THR A 164 1.54 -18.52 -0.49
C THR A 164 3.04 -18.31 -0.27
N PRO A 165 3.45 -17.39 0.62
CA PRO A 165 4.87 -17.15 0.88
C PRO A 165 5.51 -18.37 1.56
N LYS A 166 6.73 -18.73 1.14
CA LYS A 166 7.48 -19.85 1.74
C LYS A 166 8.12 -19.49 3.07
N ASN A 167 8.54 -18.23 3.21
CA ASN A 167 9.36 -17.75 4.34
C ASN A 167 8.59 -16.84 5.30
N ALA A 168 7.27 -16.77 5.19
CA ALA A 168 6.42 -15.97 6.07
C ALA A 168 5.15 -16.76 6.43
N PRO A 169 4.57 -16.54 7.62
CA PRO A 169 3.36 -17.22 8.01
C PRO A 169 2.15 -16.72 7.20
N TYR A 170 1.15 -17.60 7.14
CA TYR A 170 -0.17 -17.42 6.54
C TYR A 170 -0.17 -17.25 5.03
N GLN A 171 -1.18 -17.86 4.39
CA GLN A 171 -1.56 -17.50 3.04
C GLN A 171 -2.04 -16.05 2.99
N ARG A 172 -1.85 -15.41 1.84
CA ARG A 172 -2.13 -14.00 1.63
C ARG A 172 -3.11 -13.81 0.47
N VAL A 173 -3.81 -12.69 0.52
CA VAL A 173 -4.33 -12.03 -0.68
C VAL A 173 -3.54 -10.75 -0.90
N SER A 174 -3.17 -10.45 -2.14
CA SER A 174 -2.40 -9.26 -2.50
C SER A 174 -3.04 -8.55 -3.68
N LEU A 175 -3.00 -7.23 -3.69
CA LEU A 175 -3.14 -6.49 -4.93
C LEU A 175 -1.97 -6.83 -5.86
N SER A 176 -2.24 -6.93 -7.17
CA SER A 176 -1.19 -7.15 -8.17
C SER A 176 -0.40 -5.87 -8.46
N LYS A 177 0.78 -6.02 -9.09
CA LYS A 177 1.61 -4.90 -9.57
C LYS A 177 0.79 -3.95 -10.43
N ARG A 178 0.09 -4.48 -11.44
CA ARG A 178 -0.78 -3.72 -12.34
C ARG A 178 -1.81 -2.90 -11.57
N ARG A 179 -2.47 -3.50 -10.56
CA ARG A 179 -3.51 -2.78 -9.81
C ARG A 179 -2.94 -1.68 -8.93
N LEU A 180 -1.80 -1.91 -8.28
CA LEU A 180 -1.11 -0.93 -7.45
C LEU A 180 -0.56 0.24 -8.28
N LEU A 181 -0.04 -0.04 -9.48
CA LEU A 181 0.44 0.98 -10.43
C LEU A 181 -0.68 1.84 -11.03
N ASN A 182 -1.93 1.36 -11.07
CA ASN A 182 -3.08 2.19 -11.40
C ASN A 182 -3.47 3.10 -10.22
N SER A 183 -2.56 4.01 -9.90
CA SER A 183 -2.63 5.01 -8.84
C SER A 183 -2.03 6.34 -9.29
N ARG A 184 -2.41 7.44 -8.63
CA ARG A 184 -1.89 8.78 -8.92
C ARG A 184 -0.56 9.06 -8.22
N VAL A 185 -0.35 8.43 -7.07
CA VAL A 185 0.91 8.46 -6.32
C VAL A 185 1.02 7.21 -5.45
N ILE A 186 2.23 6.67 -5.37
CA ILE A 186 2.61 5.56 -4.50
C ILE A 186 3.64 6.09 -3.50
N PHE A 187 3.33 5.96 -2.22
CA PHE A 187 4.25 6.24 -1.13
C PHE A 187 4.84 4.94 -0.60
N PHE A 188 6.16 4.86 -0.47
CA PHE A 188 6.82 3.87 0.38
C PHE A 188 7.13 4.49 1.74
N HIS A 189 6.51 3.97 2.81
CA HIS A 189 6.75 4.44 4.18
C HIS A 189 7.79 3.54 4.85
N LEU A 190 9.03 4.03 4.95
CA LEU A 190 10.18 3.27 5.42
C LEU A 190 10.75 3.89 6.70
N VAL A 191 10.85 3.09 7.77
CA VAL A 191 11.48 3.49 9.03
C VAL A 191 12.51 2.44 9.43
N GLY A 192 13.68 2.87 9.89
CA GLY A 192 14.76 2.00 10.33
C GLY A 192 15.95 1.98 9.36
N HIS A 193 17.17 2.10 9.89
CA HIS A 193 18.43 2.00 9.13
C HIS A 193 18.51 0.81 8.16
N LYS A 194 18.00 -0.36 8.54
CA LYS A 194 17.98 -1.54 7.67
C LYS A 194 17.20 -1.30 6.36
N LYS A 195 16.14 -0.50 6.39
CA LYS A 195 15.30 -0.21 5.22
C LYS A 195 16.05 0.62 4.18
N LEU A 196 16.94 1.50 4.59
CA LEU A 196 17.75 2.30 3.65
C LEU A 196 18.69 1.40 2.83
N ALA A 197 19.35 0.43 3.48
CA ALA A 197 20.21 -0.52 2.78
C ALA A 197 19.43 -1.34 1.74
N VAL A 198 18.25 -1.85 2.11
CA VAL A 198 17.38 -2.60 1.20
C VAL A 198 16.85 -1.72 0.06
N LEU A 199 16.55 -0.44 0.34
CA LEU A 199 16.12 0.51 -0.68
C LEU A 199 17.21 0.71 -1.74
N HIS A 200 18.47 0.90 -1.32
CA HIS A 200 19.59 1.02 -2.25
C HIS A 200 19.79 -0.25 -3.08
N GLN A 201 19.65 -1.43 -2.48
CA GLN A 201 19.69 -2.70 -3.22
C GLN A 201 18.56 -2.77 -4.25
N ALA A 202 17.34 -2.40 -3.87
CA ALA A 202 16.17 -2.42 -4.75
C ALA A 202 16.27 -1.43 -5.92
N MET A 203 16.87 -0.26 -5.71
CA MET A 203 17.11 0.72 -6.76
C MET A 203 18.17 0.24 -7.77
N ALA A 204 19.15 -0.54 -7.31
CA ALA A 204 20.18 -1.13 -8.17
C ALA A 204 19.74 -2.43 -8.85
N GLN A 205 18.70 -3.09 -8.32
CA GLN A 205 18.15 -4.33 -8.87
C GLN A 205 17.06 -4.02 -9.90
N HIS A 206 17.27 -4.43 -11.16
CA HIS A 206 16.29 -4.23 -12.23
C HIS A 206 15.33 -5.40 -12.42
N ASP A 207 15.64 -6.58 -11.87
CA ASP A 207 14.77 -7.75 -11.94
C ASP A 207 13.76 -7.77 -10.76
N PRO A 208 12.46 -7.52 -11.02
CA PRO A 208 11.44 -7.52 -9.98
C PRO A 208 11.13 -8.92 -9.43
N THR A 209 11.61 -10.00 -10.05
CA THR A 209 11.47 -11.34 -9.48
C THR A 209 12.45 -11.56 -8.31
N VAL A 210 13.57 -10.83 -8.30
CA VAL A 210 14.56 -10.85 -7.21
C VAL A 210 14.15 -9.89 -6.09
N MET A 211 13.78 -8.66 -6.44
CA MET A 211 13.27 -7.66 -5.49
C MET A 211 11.97 -7.06 -6.00
N PRO A 212 10.80 -7.58 -5.62
CA PRO A 212 9.49 -7.15 -6.13
C PRO A 212 9.22 -5.65 -6.03
N VAL A 213 9.74 -4.99 -5.00
CA VAL A 213 9.65 -3.54 -4.84
C VAL A 213 10.29 -2.75 -5.99
N SER A 214 11.29 -3.30 -6.68
CA SER A 214 11.94 -2.65 -7.83
C SER A 214 10.99 -2.43 -9.01
N ALA A 215 9.93 -3.24 -9.12
CA ALA A 215 8.87 -3.08 -10.12
C ALA A 215 8.15 -1.72 -10.03
N PHE A 216 8.25 -1.07 -8.86
CA PHE A 216 7.69 0.24 -8.59
C PHE A 216 8.77 1.31 -8.61
N LEU A 217 9.87 1.11 -7.87
CA LEU A 217 10.93 2.11 -7.72
C LEU A 217 11.60 2.48 -9.06
N ASN A 218 11.71 1.51 -9.98
CA ASN A 218 12.33 1.69 -11.29
C ASN A 218 11.31 1.99 -12.40
N ASN A 219 10.02 2.13 -12.06
CA ASN A 219 8.98 2.43 -13.04
C ASN A 219 8.94 3.93 -13.35
N LEU A 220 9.21 4.31 -14.60
CA LEU A 220 9.33 5.70 -15.04
C LEU A 220 7.98 6.40 -15.27
N ASP A 221 6.90 5.63 -15.37
CA ASP A 221 5.55 6.13 -15.58
C ASP A 221 4.80 6.32 -14.25
N ALA A 222 5.30 5.72 -13.17
CA ALA A 222 4.72 5.80 -11.84
C ALA A 222 5.26 6.99 -11.04
N ASN A 223 4.36 7.74 -10.40
CA ASN A 223 4.74 8.75 -9.42
C ASN A 223 5.02 8.07 -8.07
N VAL A 224 6.29 7.73 -7.83
CA VAL A 224 6.73 7.03 -6.61
C VAL A 224 7.48 7.97 -5.69
N GLN A 225 7.07 8.00 -4.43
CA GLN A 225 7.58 8.83 -3.37
C GLN A 225 8.06 7.93 -2.23
N VAL A 226 9.34 7.94 -1.91
CA VAL A 226 9.89 7.17 -0.78
C VAL A 226 10.05 8.11 0.41
N MET A 227 9.31 7.84 1.48
CA MET A 227 9.39 8.55 2.75
C MET A 227 10.27 7.72 3.69
N TYR A 228 11.42 8.25 4.09
CA TYR A 228 12.41 7.53 4.91
C TYR A 228 12.80 8.28 6.18
N ALA A 229 12.81 7.56 7.30
CA ALA A 229 13.42 8.00 8.56
C ALA A 229 14.29 6.86 9.15
N PRO A 230 15.39 7.19 9.85
CA PRO A 230 16.29 6.19 10.43
C PRO A 230 15.68 5.33 11.54
#